data_AF-A0A8J4WTC0-F1
#
_entry.id   AF-A0A8J4WTC0-F1
#
_cell.length_a   1.000
_cell.length_b   1.000
_cell.length_c   1.000
_cell.angle_alpha   90.00
_cell.angle_beta   90.00
_cell.angle_gamma   90.00
#
_symmetry.space_group_name_H-M   'P 1'
#
loop_
_entity.id
_entity.type
_entity.pdbx_description
1 polymer ?
#
loop_
_entity_poly.entity_id
_entity_poly.type
_entity_poly.pdbx_seq_one_letter_code
_entity_poly.pdbx_strand_id
1 'polypeptide(L)'
;MFGSKVNSWLAVDRQLSLIQLGVLVFSAIIAFSIRLFAVIRFESIIHEFDPYFNYRTTRFMTEHGFYKFHDWFDDMAWYPLGRIIGGTIYPGVHLIVHSSCLQASTSLTTLITFLLTREVKDTSAGLLAAALVAVVPGYISRSVAGSYDNEGIAIFCMLFTFYLWVKAVKTGSVIWASACSLAYFYMAFGVFGLCQLVTFYGYLQSKMTSENFRKLLRIIGILFVAAVAIAGSVLAVSGKIAPWSGRFYSLLDPTYAKNHIPIIASVSEHQPTSWSSYYFDMQMLTVMFPVGLYYLFKQPTVEGIFIMTYGITSLYFSVSNFITLPTFVRHFIPNFQLPFVHRPPPVYSAFLFI
;
A
#
# COMPACT_ATOMS: atom_id res chain seq x y z
N MET A 1 -12.46 -46.61 -23.90
CA MET A 1 -12.73 -45.27 -24.49
C MET A 1 -12.79 -44.14 -23.44
N PHE A 2 -13.14 -44.40 -22.18
CA PHE A 2 -13.14 -43.37 -21.11
C PHE A 2 -11.73 -42.96 -20.63
N GLY A 3 -10.78 -43.90 -20.53
CA GLY A 3 -9.43 -43.62 -20.04
C GLY A 3 -8.57 -42.69 -20.93
N SER A 4 -8.74 -42.73 -22.26
CA SER A 4 -7.98 -41.83 -23.15
C SER A 4 -8.48 -40.39 -23.07
N LYS A 5 -9.80 -40.18 -22.91
CA LYS A 5 -10.37 -38.85 -22.70
C LYS A 5 -9.91 -38.28 -21.36
N VAL A 6 -9.98 -39.04 -20.26
CA VAL A 6 -9.52 -38.57 -18.93
C VAL A 6 -8.04 -38.18 -18.95
N ASN A 7 -7.18 -38.97 -19.61
CA ASN A 7 -5.76 -38.62 -19.77
C ASN A 7 -5.55 -37.37 -20.63
N SER A 8 -6.38 -37.11 -21.64
CA SER A 8 -6.31 -35.87 -22.42
C SER A 8 -6.72 -34.62 -21.62
N TRP A 9 -7.74 -34.72 -20.75
CA TRP A 9 -8.15 -33.60 -19.88
C TRP A 9 -7.06 -33.26 -18.87
N LEU A 10 -6.51 -34.27 -18.20
CA LEU A 10 -5.39 -34.10 -17.25
C LEU A 10 -4.14 -33.52 -17.93
N ALA A 11 -3.92 -33.81 -19.21
CA ALA A 11 -2.82 -33.22 -19.98
C ALA A 11 -3.06 -31.73 -20.29
N VAL A 12 -4.28 -31.34 -20.62
CA VAL A 12 -4.66 -29.94 -20.88
C VAL A 12 -4.56 -29.10 -19.60
N ASP A 13 -5.08 -29.59 -18.47
CA ASP A 13 -5.00 -28.87 -17.18
C ASP A 13 -3.54 -28.68 -16.72
N ARG A 14 -2.69 -29.68 -16.98
CA ARG A 14 -1.25 -29.60 -16.71
C ARG A 14 -0.58 -28.57 -17.63
N GLN A 15 -0.94 -28.53 -18.91
CA GLN A 15 -0.44 -27.51 -19.85
C GLN A 15 -0.86 -26.10 -19.45
N LEU A 16 -2.12 -25.89 -19.05
CA LEU A 16 -2.59 -24.60 -18.54
C LEU A 16 -1.83 -24.16 -17.29
N SER A 17 -1.60 -25.08 -16.35
CA SER A 17 -0.83 -24.80 -15.13
C SER A 17 0.62 -24.43 -15.44
N LEU A 18 1.25 -25.09 -16.43
CA LEU A 18 2.60 -24.75 -16.90
C LEU A 18 2.65 -23.39 -17.58
N ILE A 19 1.65 -23.03 -18.38
CA ILE A 19 1.56 -21.70 -19.01
C ILE A 19 1.40 -20.63 -17.93
N GLN A 20 0.52 -20.84 -16.94
CA GLN A 20 0.32 -19.91 -15.83
C GLN A 20 1.63 -19.68 -15.05
N LEU A 21 2.31 -20.77 -14.69
CA LEU A 21 3.60 -20.70 -14.00
C LEU A 21 4.66 -19.99 -14.86
N GLY A 22 4.73 -20.31 -16.15
CA GLY A 22 5.66 -19.69 -17.09
C GLY A 22 5.46 -18.18 -17.21
N VAL A 23 4.21 -17.71 -17.34
CA VAL A 23 3.87 -16.28 -17.39
C VAL A 23 4.22 -15.57 -16.10
N LEU A 24 3.98 -16.18 -14.94
CA LEU A 24 4.31 -15.59 -13.64
C LEU A 24 5.82 -15.48 -13.43
N VAL A 25 6.57 -16.53 -13.73
CA VAL A 25 8.04 -16.53 -13.64
C VAL A 25 8.61 -15.49 -14.59
N PHE A 26 8.12 -15.43 -15.82
CA PHE A 26 8.56 -14.43 -16.80
C PHE A 26 8.27 -13.00 -16.32
N SER A 27 7.07 -12.74 -15.78
CA SER A 27 6.69 -11.44 -15.23
C SER A 27 7.57 -11.05 -14.03
N ALA A 28 7.89 -12.00 -13.15
CA ALA A 28 8.77 -11.78 -12.00
C ALA A 28 10.21 -11.48 -12.42
N ILE A 29 10.72 -12.16 -13.46
CA ILE A 29 12.04 -11.90 -14.05
C ILE A 29 12.06 -10.50 -14.66
N ILE A 30 11.07 -10.14 -15.47
CA ILE A 30 10.96 -8.79 -16.06
C ILE A 30 10.93 -7.72 -14.98
N ALA A 31 10.10 -7.91 -13.94
CA ALA A 31 9.98 -6.96 -12.84
C ALA A 31 11.34 -6.70 -12.18
N PHE A 32 12.12 -7.75 -11.95
CA PHE A 32 13.46 -7.67 -11.40
C PHE A 32 14.46 -7.01 -12.36
N SER A 33 14.49 -7.46 -13.62
CA SER A 33 15.44 -6.96 -14.63
C SER A 33 15.28 -5.47 -14.92
N ILE A 34 14.06 -4.94 -15.03
CA ILE A 34 13.83 -3.51 -15.31
C ILE A 34 14.38 -2.64 -14.18
N ARG A 35 14.27 -3.10 -12.92
CA ARG A 35 14.69 -2.33 -11.74
C ARG A 35 16.21 -2.30 -11.55
N LEU A 36 16.96 -3.17 -12.22
CA LEU A 36 18.43 -3.17 -12.21
C LEU A 36 19.04 -2.13 -13.15
N PHE A 37 18.25 -1.41 -13.95
CA PHE A 37 18.77 -0.50 -14.97
C PHE A 37 19.72 0.57 -14.40
N ALA A 38 19.42 1.11 -13.20
CA ALA A 38 20.29 2.08 -12.54
C ALA A 38 21.67 1.48 -12.17
N VAL A 39 21.69 0.25 -11.67
CA VAL A 39 22.91 -0.48 -11.28
C VAL A 39 23.72 -0.98 -12.49
N ILE A 40 23.07 -1.20 -13.63
CA ILE A 40 23.76 -1.60 -14.86
C ILE A 40 24.44 -0.38 -15.51
N ARG A 41 23.77 0.78 -15.48
CA ARG A 41 24.27 2.00 -16.12
C ARG A 41 25.29 2.74 -15.25
N PHE A 42 25.12 2.68 -13.93
CA PHE A 42 25.94 3.39 -12.95
C PHE A 42 26.49 2.41 -11.91
N GLU A 43 27.23 2.92 -10.92
CA GLU A 43 27.72 2.08 -9.83
C GLU A 43 26.60 1.66 -8.88
N SER A 44 26.79 0.51 -8.21
CA SER A 44 25.86 0.00 -7.19
C SER A 44 25.98 0.82 -5.90
N ILE A 45 25.41 2.01 -5.90
CA ILE A 45 25.38 2.95 -4.77
C ILE A 45 23.93 3.25 -4.40
N ILE A 46 23.70 3.62 -3.15
CA ILE A 46 22.41 4.07 -2.68
C ILE A 46 22.06 5.41 -3.35
N HIS A 47 20.83 5.51 -3.82
CA HIS A 47 20.31 6.72 -4.46
C HIS A 47 19.36 7.45 -3.50
N GLU A 48 19.13 8.73 -3.77
CA GLU A 48 18.28 9.62 -2.96
C GLU A 48 18.82 9.90 -1.56
N PHE A 49 18.15 10.78 -0.81
CA PHE A 49 18.63 11.23 0.50
C PHE A 49 18.15 10.33 1.63
N ASP A 50 16.87 9.95 1.63
CA ASP A 50 16.22 9.19 2.71
C ASP A 50 16.84 7.79 2.92
N PRO A 51 17.18 7.03 1.86
CA PRO A 51 17.74 5.68 2.00
C PRO A 51 19.07 5.60 2.77
N TYR A 52 19.85 6.68 2.84
CA TYR A 52 21.11 6.68 3.62
C TYR A 52 20.88 6.50 5.12
N PHE A 53 19.79 7.08 5.64
CA PHE A 53 19.43 6.90 7.04
C PHE A 53 19.05 5.44 7.33
N ASN A 54 18.23 4.85 6.46
CA ASN A 54 17.84 3.44 6.58
C ASN A 54 19.07 2.52 6.50
N TYR A 55 19.99 2.79 5.57
CA TYR A 55 21.21 2.00 5.43
C TYR A 55 22.12 2.08 6.66
N ARG A 56 22.35 3.29 7.21
CA ARG A 56 23.13 3.47 8.44
C ARG A 56 22.51 2.70 9.60
N THR A 57 21.19 2.76 9.71
CA THR A 57 20.40 2.10 10.74
C THR A 57 20.48 0.58 10.62
N THR A 58 20.41 0.03 9.40
CA THR A 58 20.61 -1.41 9.12
C THR A 58 22.03 -1.84 9.43
N ARG A 59 23.03 -1.03 9.07
CA ARG A 59 24.44 -1.31 9.37
C ARG A 59 24.68 -1.38 10.88
N PHE A 60 24.18 -0.40 11.64
CA PHE A 60 24.28 -0.40 13.09
C PHE A 60 23.63 -1.64 13.70
N MET A 61 22.43 -2.01 13.25
CA MET A 61 21.71 -3.20 13.70
C MET A 61 22.49 -4.49 13.42
N THR A 62 23.15 -4.58 12.26
CA THR A 62 23.94 -5.75 11.86
C THR A 62 25.22 -5.89 12.69
N GLU A 63 25.89 -4.77 12.98
CA GLU A 63 27.15 -4.76 13.74
C GLU A 63 26.93 -4.94 15.25
N HIS A 64 25.85 -4.38 15.82
CA HIS A 64 25.64 -4.31 17.27
C HIS A 64 24.52 -5.24 17.79
N GLY A 65 23.71 -5.79 16.90
CA GLY A 65 22.58 -6.67 17.23
C GLY A 65 21.29 -5.92 17.58
N PHE A 66 20.17 -6.66 17.62
CA PHE A 66 18.83 -6.09 17.74
C PHE A 66 18.55 -5.38 19.08
N TYR A 67 19.00 -5.92 20.21
CA TYR A 67 18.72 -5.32 21.51
C TYR A 67 19.39 -3.95 21.67
N LYS A 68 20.66 -3.84 21.25
CA LYS A 68 21.37 -2.55 21.25
C LYS A 68 20.78 -1.56 20.25
N PHE A 69 20.24 -2.06 19.15
CA PHE A 69 19.53 -1.26 18.17
C PHE A 69 18.21 -0.68 18.71
N HIS A 70 17.43 -1.50 19.42
CA HIS A 70 16.17 -1.07 20.02
C HIS A 70 16.38 0.06 21.04
N ASP A 71 17.47 0.01 21.80
CA ASP A 71 17.81 1.02 22.80
C ASP A 71 18.80 2.08 22.26
N TRP A 72 18.95 2.18 20.94
CA TRP A 72 19.95 3.06 20.32
C TRP A 72 19.58 4.53 20.44
N PHE A 73 20.47 5.29 21.09
CA PHE A 73 20.51 6.75 21.06
C PHE A 73 21.64 7.22 20.14
N ASP A 74 21.30 8.05 19.15
CA ASP A 74 22.24 8.63 18.21
C ASP A 74 22.57 10.06 18.59
N ASP A 75 23.82 10.29 18.99
CA ASP A 75 24.38 11.58 19.37
C ASP A 75 24.94 12.36 18.17
N MET A 76 25.11 11.72 17.01
CA MET A 76 25.64 12.35 15.80
C MET A 76 24.59 13.14 15.02
N ALA A 77 23.30 12.84 15.24
CA ALA A 77 22.19 13.52 14.60
C ALA A 77 21.53 14.51 15.58
N TRP A 78 20.96 15.61 15.06
CA TRP A 78 20.24 16.60 15.86
C TRP A 78 21.06 17.23 16.99
N TYR A 79 22.31 17.64 16.72
CA TYR A 79 23.11 18.39 17.70
C TYR A 79 22.39 19.69 18.10
N PRO A 80 22.21 20.00 19.40
CA PRO A 80 22.77 19.34 20.59
C PRO A 80 21.86 18.31 21.30
N LEU A 81 20.67 18.04 20.77
CA LEU A 81 19.65 17.20 21.41
C LEU A 81 19.92 15.69 21.31
N GLY A 82 20.47 15.24 20.18
CA GLY A 82 20.51 13.82 19.84
C GLY A 82 19.15 13.27 19.38
N ARG A 83 19.11 12.01 18.94
CA ARG A 83 17.87 11.32 18.52
C ARG A 83 17.82 9.90 19.05
N ILE A 84 16.74 9.55 19.74
CA ILE A 84 16.44 8.15 20.08
C ILE A 84 15.96 7.45 18.82
N ILE A 85 16.71 6.49 18.29
CA ILE A 85 16.38 5.87 17.00
C ILE A 85 15.37 4.74 17.19
N GLY A 86 15.64 3.77 18.08
CA GLY A 86 14.81 2.56 18.18
C GLY A 86 13.32 2.82 18.47
N GLY A 87 12.99 3.90 19.17
CA GLY A 87 11.62 4.33 19.45
C GLY A 87 10.99 5.30 18.44
N THR A 88 11.75 5.84 17.48
CA THR A 88 11.26 6.86 16.53
C THR A 88 11.24 6.40 15.07
N ILE A 89 11.53 5.13 14.81
CA ILE A 89 11.54 4.52 13.49
C ILE A 89 10.69 3.27 13.43
N TYR A 90 10.28 2.88 12.23
CA TYR A 90 9.69 1.57 12.00
C TYR A 90 10.79 0.53 11.72
N PRO A 91 10.98 -0.49 12.59
CA PRO A 91 12.09 -1.43 12.46
C PRO A 91 11.90 -2.47 11.35
N GLY A 92 10.71 -2.54 10.72
CA GLY A 92 10.34 -3.63 9.81
C GLY A 92 11.31 -3.85 8.65
N VAL A 93 11.78 -2.77 8.01
CA VAL A 93 12.68 -2.87 6.84
C VAL A 93 14.11 -3.24 7.25
N HIS A 94 14.54 -2.72 8.40
CA HIS A 94 15.86 -2.99 8.96
C HIS A 94 15.99 -4.46 9.37
N LEU A 95 14.96 -5.02 10.00
CA LEU A 95 14.89 -6.41 10.44
C LEU A 95 14.97 -7.44 9.30
N ILE A 96 14.55 -7.07 8.09
CA ILE A 96 14.31 -8.04 7.01
C ILE A 96 15.45 -8.09 5.99
N VAL A 97 16.36 -7.11 5.96
CA VAL A 97 17.16 -6.93 4.75
C VAL A 97 18.65 -6.81 5.01
N HIS A 98 19.34 -7.93 4.78
CA HIS A 98 20.50 -7.91 3.87
C HIS A 98 19.99 -7.51 2.47
N SER A 99 20.64 -6.52 1.84
CA SER A 99 20.26 -5.77 0.62
C SER A 99 19.57 -6.53 -0.52
N SER A 100 19.76 -7.85 -0.64
CA SER A 100 19.14 -8.73 -1.63
C SER A 100 17.61 -8.89 -1.49
N CYS A 101 17.05 -8.70 -0.28
CA CYS A 101 15.63 -8.98 -0.02
C CYS A 101 14.67 -7.88 -0.52
N LEU A 102 15.13 -6.62 -0.59
CA LEU A 102 14.29 -5.51 -1.05
C LEU A 102 13.91 -5.65 -2.54
N GLN A 103 14.87 -6.06 -3.37
CA GLN A 103 14.62 -6.32 -4.79
C GLN A 103 13.74 -7.56 -5.00
N ALA A 104 13.92 -8.60 -4.17
CA ALA A 104 13.06 -9.79 -4.18
C ALA A 104 11.59 -9.46 -3.82
N SER A 105 11.37 -8.43 -2.99
CA SER A 105 10.01 -7.98 -2.62
C SER A 105 9.20 -7.50 -3.83
N THR A 106 9.86 -6.99 -4.88
CA THR A 106 9.17 -6.55 -6.12
C THR A 106 8.67 -7.73 -6.95
N SER A 107 9.47 -8.79 -7.06
CA SER A 107 9.05 -10.05 -7.68
C SER A 107 7.91 -10.71 -6.88
N LEU A 108 7.99 -10.69 -5.55
CA LEU A 108 6.92 -11.17 -4.67
C LEU A 108 5.63 -10.35 -4.84
N THR A 109 5.74 -9.05 -5.09
CA THR A 109 4.59 -8.18 -5.36
C THR A 109 3.82 -8.65 -6.59
N THR A 110 4.51 -9.04 -7.68
CA THR A 110 3.83 -9.57 -8.89
C THR A 110 3.04 -10.84 -8.61
N LEU A 111 3.59 -11.75 -7.79
CA LEU A 111 2.94 -12.99 -7.41
C LEU A 111 1.70 -12.72 -6.55
N ILE A 112 1.80 -11.79 -5.60
CA ILE A 112 0.69 -11.46 -4.70
C ILE A 112 -0.42 -10.72 -5.43
N THR A 113 -0.09 -9.84 -6.38
CA THR A 113 -1.09 -9.21 -7.28
C THR A 113 -1.87 -10.25 -8.08
N PHE A 114 -1.19 -11.29 -8.60
CA PHE A 114 -1.86 -12.42 -9.26
C PHE A 114 -2.83 -13.12 -8.31
N LEU A 115 -2.38 -13.46 -7.10
CA LEU A 115 -3.19 -14.17 -6.11
C LEU A 115 -4.42 -13.35 -5.71
N LEU A 116 -4.25 -12.06 -5.43
CA LEU A 116 -5.34 -11.14 -5.07
C LEU A 116 -6.38 -11.05 -6.20
N THR A 117 -5.93 -10.79 -7.42
CA THR A 117 -6.84 -10.57 -8.56
C THR A 117 -7.56 -11.86 -8.95
N ARG A 118 -6.90 -13.02 -8.85
CA ARG A 118 -7.51 -14.33 -9.06
C ARG A 118 -8.64 -14.60 -8.07
N GLU A 119 -8.54 -14.11 -6.83
CA GLU A 119 -9.62 -14.26 -5.85
C GLU A 119 -10.83 -13.39 -6.13
N VAL A 120 -10.64 -12.24 -6.78
CA VAL A 120 -11.72 -11.29 -7.11
C VAL A 120 -12.49 -11.73 -8.36
N LYS A 121 -11.80 -12.26 -9.38
CA LYS A 121 -12.43 -12.62 -10.65
C LYS A 121 -11.97 -13.98 -11.16
N ASP A 122 -10.99 -14.01 -12.05
CA ASP A 122 -10.55 -15.17 -12.79
C ASP A 122 -9.01 -15.20 -12.94
N THR A 123 -8.47 -16.38 -13.23
CA THR A 123 -7.03 -16.59 -13.38
C THR A 123 -6.42 -15.75 -14.50
N SER A 124 -7.17 -15.54 -15.60
CA SER A 124 -6.75 -14.67 -16.71
C SER A 124 -6.57 -13.22 -16.31
N ALA A 125 -7.53 -12.63 -15.56
CA ALA A 125 -7.34 -11.28 -15.02
C ALA A 125 -6.15 -11.21 -14.07
N GLY A 126 -5.92 -12.26 -13.27
CA GLY A 126 -4.75 -12.33 -12.39
C GLY A 126 -3.43 -12.32 -13.13
N LEU A 127 -3.29 -13.11 -14.20
CA LEU A 127 -2.07 -13.11 -15.01
C LEU A 127 -1.82 -11.75 -15.66
N LEU A 128 -2.88 -11.13 -16.20
CA LEU A 128 -2.80 -9.80 -16.80
C LEU A 128 -2.38 -8.75 -15.75
N ALA A 129 -2.98 -8.77 -14.57
CA ALA A 129 -2.65 -7.84 -13.48
C ALA A 129 -1.19 -7.98 -13.03
N ALA A 130 -0.68 -9.21 -12.91
CA ALA A 130 0.72 -9.45 -12.56
C ALA A 130 1.69 -8.92 -13.62
N ALA A 131 1.40 -9.13 -14.91
CA ALA A 131 2.20 -8.62 -16.00
C ALA A 131 2.19 -7.07 -16.05
N LEU A 132 1.05 -6.43 -15.79
CA LEU A 132 0.93 -4.97 -15.77
C LEU A 132 1.68 -4.35 -14.58
N VAL A 133 1.56 -4.93 -13.38
CA VAL A 133 2.27 -4.42 -12.18
C VAL A 133 3.79 -4.62 -12.28
N ALA A 134 4.26 -5.64 -13.01
CA ALA A 134 5.69 -5.85 -13.22
C ALA A 134 6.37 -4.65 -13.89
N VAL A 135 5.67 -4.00 -14.85
CA VAL A 135 6.22 -2.98 -15.76
C VAL A 135 5.72 -1.56 -15.45
N VAL A 136 4.78 -1.39 -14.51
CA VAL A 136 4.17 -0.08 -14.25
C VAL A 136 5.22 0.97 -13.79
N PRO A 137 5.45 2.05 -14.55
CA PRO A 137 6.47 3.07 -14.23
C PRO A 137 6.30 3.68 -12.85
N GLY A 138 5.04 3.91 -12.46
CA GLY A 138 4.70 4.42 -11.15
C GLY A 138 5.24 3.57 -9.99
N TYR A 139 5.16 2.25 -10.05
CA TYR A 139 5.75 1.40 -9.00
C TYR A 139 7.27 1.30 -9.13
N ILE A 140 7.79 1.27 -10.37
CA ILE A 140 9.23 1.20 -10.64
C ILE A 140 9.95 2.40 -9.99
N SER A 141 9.40 3.61 -10.08
CA SER A 141 10.04 4.84 -9.56
C SER A 141 10.44 4.79 -8.08
N ARG A 142 9.74 3.99 -7.26
CA ARG A 142 9.97 3.86 -5.80
C ARG A 142 10.55 2.50 -5.40
N SER A 143 10.90 1.67 -6.38
CA SER A 143 11.40 0.30 -6.16
C SER A 143 12.62 -0.05 -7.02
N VAL A 144 13.32 0.97 -7.51
CA VAL A 144 14.56 0.81 -8.29
C VAL A 144 15.68 0.24 -7.40
N ALA A 145 16.54 -0.60 -7.97
CA ALA A 145 17.75 -1.04 -7.30
C ALA A 145 18.62 0.17 -6.89
N GLY A 146 18.93 0.27 -5.60
CA GLY A 146 19.65 1.41 -5.01
C GLY A 146 18.76 2.35 -4.20
N SER A 147 17.44 2.34 -4.38
CA SER A 147 16.50 3.03 -3.49
C SER A 147 16.16 2.12 -2.30
N TYR A 148 16.89 2.30 -1.20
CA TYR A 148 16.71 1.54 0.06
C TYR A 148 15.67 2.23 0.96
N ASP A 149 14.45 2.33 0.46
CA ASP A 149 13.33 2.96 1.15
C ASP A 149 12.21 1.96 1.52
N ASN A 150 11.35 2.38 2.45
CA ASN A 150 10.32 1.55 3.05
C ASN A 150 9.15 1.27 2.10
N GLU A 151 8.96 2.09 1.07
CA GLU A 151 7.82 1.98 0.15
C GLU A 151 7.79 0.66 -0.63
N GLY A 152 8.96 0.19 -1.10
CA GLY A 152 9.06 -1.01 -1.93
C GLY A 152 8.53 -2.26 -1.22
N ILE A 153 8.86 -2.42 0.07
CA ILE A 153 8.38 -3.54 0.89
C ILE A 153 6.98 -3.27 1.43
N ALA A 154 6.62 -2.04 1.77
CA ALA A 154 5.29 -1.68 2.25
C ALA A 154 4.18 -2.08 1.25
N ILE A 155 4.41 -1.87 -0.05
CA ILE A 155 3.45 -2.23 -1.10
C ILE A 155 3.21 -3.75 -1.15
N PHE A 156 4.28 -4.55 -1.04
CA PHE A 156 4.16 -5.99 -0.95
C PHE A 156 3.33 -6.42 0.27
N CYS A 157 3.65 -5.89 1.45
CA CYS A 157 2.98 -6.21 2.71
C CYS A 157 1.50 -5.87 2.67
N MET A 158 1.18 -4.73 2.04
CA MET A 158 -0.18 -4.25 1.87
C MET A 158 -1.01 -5.18 0.98
N LEU A 159 -0.51 -5.49 -0.23
CA LEU A 159 -1.22 -6.39 -1.12
C LEU A 159 -1.35 -7.80 -0.55
N PHE A 160 -0.35 -8.24 0.22
CA PHE A 160 -0.39 -9.53 0.91
C PHE A 160 -1.47 -9.55 2.00
N THR A 161 -1.59 -8.46 2.77
CA THR A 161 -2.65 -8.28 3.76
C THR A 161 -4.02 -8.25 3.10
N PHE A 162 -4.18 -7.54 1.98
CA PHE A 162 -5.43 -7.52 1.21
C PHE A 162 -5.79 -8.89 0.63
N TYR A 163 -4.81 -9.66 0.16
CA TYR A 163 -5.03 -11.02 -0.32
C TYR A 163 -5.54 -11.92 0.81
N LEU A 164 -4.87 -11.92 1.96
CA LEU A 164 -5.26 -12.72 3.12
C LEU A 164 -6.63 -12.30 3.66
N TRP A 165 -6.91 -11.00 3.63
CA TRP A 165 -8.19 -10.43 3.97
C TRP A 165 -9.32 -10.97 3.08
N VAL A 166 -9.15 -10.86 1.76
CA VAL A 166 -10.10 -11.38 0.78
C VAL A 166 -10.29 -12.89 0.94
N LYS A 167 -9.21 -13.64 1.14
CA LYS A 167 -9.26 -15.08 1.43
C LYS A 167 -10.02 -15.41 2.72
N ALA A 168 -9.80 -14.64 3.78
CA ALA A 168 -10.46 -14.82 5.06
C ALA A 168 -11.96 -14.60 4.95
N VAL A 169 -12.39 -13.53 4.25
CA VAL A 169 -13.80 -13.22 4.03
C VAL A 169 -14.48 -14.31 3.19
N LYS A 170 -13.84 -14.77 2.10
CA LYS A 170 -14.40 -15.83 1.23
C LYS A 170 -14.52 -17.18 1.93
N THR A 171 -13.51 -17.56 2.71
CA THR A 171 -13.45 -18.89 3.33
C THR A 171 -14.21 -18.93 4.66
N GLY A 172 -14.34 -17.78 5.34
CA GLY A 172 -14.93 -17.71 6.68
C GLY A 172 -14.10 -18.42 7.76
N SER A 173 -12.81 -18.65 7.53
CA SER A 173 -11.94 -19.42 8.42
C SER A 173 -11.06 -18.52 9.29
N VAL A 174 -10.97 -18.91 10.57
CA VAL A 174 -10.16 -18.22 11.59
C VAL A 174 -8.66 -18.26 11.25
N ILE A 175 -8.18 -19.31 10.58
CA ILE A 175 -6.76 -19.45 10.22
C ILE A 175 -6.33 -18.35 9.24
N TRP A 176 -7.16 -18.06 8.24
CA TRP A 176 -6.90 -16.98 7.29
C TRP A 176 -7.03 -15.61 7.96
N ALA A 177 -7.95 -15.45 8.90
CA ALA A 177 -8.08 -14.23 9.69
C ALA A 177 -6.88 -13.99 10.62
N SER A 178 -6.35 -15.03 11.27
CA SER A 178 -5.14 -14.93 12.10
C SER A 178 -3.91 -14.65 11.25
N ALA A 179 -3.79 -15.28 10.08
CA ALA A 179 -2.71 -14.97 9.14
C ALA A 179 -2.80 -13.51 8.65
N CYS A 180 -4.02 -13.03 8.34
CA CYS A 180 -4.26 -11.63 8.00
C CYS A 180 -3.86 -10.69 9.15
N SER A 181 -4.16 -11.05 10.40
CA SER A 181 -3.78 -10.26 11.58
C SER A 181 -2.25 -10.17 11.74
N LEU A 182 -1.53 -11.26 11.49
CA LEU A 182 -0.07 -11.28 11.54
C LEU A 182 0.55 -10.48 10.40
N ALA A 183 0.04 -10.65 9.17
CA ALA A 183 0.47 -9.85 8.01
C ALA A 183 0.19 -8.36 8.23
N TYR A 184 -0.94 -8.05 8.86
CA TYR A 184 -1.31 -6.70 9.24
C TYR A 184 -0.37 -6.13 10.33
N PHE A 185 -0.04 -6.91 11.37
CA PHE A 185 0.93 -6.50 12.40
C PHE A 185 2.29 -6.16 11.78
N TYR A 186 2.68 -6.94 10.78
CA TYR A 186 3.87 -6.66 9.99
C TYR A 186 3.73 -5.39 9.12
N MET A 187 2.54 -5.14 8.57
CA MET A 187 2.27 -3.96 7.73
C MET A 187 2.15 -2.64 8.52
N ALA A 188 1.74 -2.68 9.79
CA ALA A 188 1.11 -1.49 10.35
C ALA A 188 1.32 -1.22 11.84
N PHE A 189 1.31 0.08 12.12
CA PHE A 189 0.75 0.72 13.31
C PHE A 189 -0.47 1.62 13.00
N GLY A 190 -1.35 1.28 12.03
CA GLY A 190 -2.50 2.17 11.72
C GLY A 190 -3.66 1.75 10.79
N VAL A 191 -4.10 0.49 10.75
CA VAL A 191 -5.31 -0.03 10.03
C VAL A 191 -5.92 -1.29 10.71
N PHE A 192 -5.55 -1.61 11.97
CA PHE A 192 -5.90 -2.89 12.63
C PHE A 192 -7.38 -2.96 12.94
N GLY A 193 -7.91 -1.83 13.42
CA GLY A 193 -9.29 -1.72 13.86
C GLY A 193 -10.27 -1.93 12.72
N LEU A 194 -9.99 -1.40 11.52
CA LEU A 194 -10.89 -1.53 10.37
C LEU A 194 -10.98 -2.97 9.86
N CYS A 195 -9.85 -3.69 9.83
CA CYS A 195 -9.85 -5.11 9.49
C CYS A 195 -10.60 -5.94 10.56
N GLN A 196 -10.41 -5.71 11.86
CA GLN A 196 -11.15 -6.52 12.86
C GLN A 196 -12.68 -6.28 12.81
N LEU A 197 -13.13 -5.07 12.47
CA LEU A 197 -14.55 -4.73 12.40
C LEU A 197 -15.26 -5.42 11.24
N VAL A 198 -14.63 -5.53 10.07
CA VAL A 198 -15.27 -6.11 8.88
C VAL A 198 -15.26 -7.65 8.91
N THR A 199 -14.26 -8.29 9.55
CA THR A 199 -14.27 -9.75 9.78
C THR A 199 -15.31 -10.12 10.82
N PHE A 200 -15.47 -9.29 11.85
CA PHE A 200 -16.53 -9.44 12.84
C PHE A 200 -17.92 -9.30 12.23
N TYR A 201 -18.11 -8.36 11.29
CA TYR A 201 -19.35 -8.25 10.50
C TYR A 201 -19.66 -9.54 9.73
N GLY A 202 -18.68 -10.08 9.01
CA GLY A 202 -18.83 -11.34 8.26
C GLY A 202 -19.10 -12.55 9.17
N TYR A 203 -18.48 -12.60 10.35
CA TYR A 203 -18.73 -13.63 11.35
C TYR A 203 -20.16 -13.60 11.88
N LEU A 204 -20.66 -12.42 12.29
CA LEU A 204 -22.03 -12.27 12.79
C LEU A 204 -23.07 -12.61 11.72
N GLN A 205 -22.80 -12.29 10.45
CA GLN A 205 -23.67 -12.65 9.33
C GLN A 205 -23.80 -14.17 9.16
N SER A 206 -22.74 -14.94 9.45
CA SER A 206 -22.74 -16.40 9.28
C SER A 206 -23.54 -17.17 10.35
N LYS A 207 -23.79 -16.55 11.51
CA LYS A 207 -24.38 -17.20 12.69
C LYS A 207 -25.85 -16.86 12.95
N MET A 208 -26.43 -15.90 12.23
CA MET A 208 -27.78 -15.39 12.50
C MET A 208 -28.66 -15.34 11.25
N THR A 209 -29.98 -15.50 11.45
CA THR A 209 -31.00 -15.33 10.40
C THR A 209 -31.09 -13.86 9.96
N SER A 210 -31.29 -13.62 8.66
CA SER A 210 -31.20 -12.29 8.03
C SER A 210 -32.05 -11.19 8.67
N GLU A 211 -33.20 -11.52 9.28
CA GLU A 211 -34.04 -10.53 9.97
C GLU A 211 -33.52 -10.12 11.35
N ASN A 212 -33.12 -11.10 12.17
CA ASN A 212 -32.58 -10.84 13.50
C ASN A 212 -31.22 -10.15 13.40
N PHE A 213 -30.42 -10.50 12.37
CA PHE A 213 -29.16 -9.83 12.08
C PHE A 213 -29.35 -8.34 11.74
N ARG A 214 -30.34 -7.99 10.90
CA ARG A 214 -30.65 -6.59 10.57
C ARG A 214 -31.11 -5.78 11.79
N LYS A 215 -31.94 -6.37 12.66
CA LYS A 215 -32.40 -5.70 13.90
C LYS A 215 -31.25 -5.51 14.89
N LEU A 216 -30.43 -6.55 15.09
CA LEU A 216 -29.26 -6.50 15.96
C LEU A 216 -28.23 -5.48 15.48
N LEU A 217 -27.88 -5.50 14.19
CA LEU A 217 -26.94 -4.54 13.61
C LEU A 217 -27.43 -3.10 13.71
N ARG A 218 -28.73 -2.86 13.53
CA ARG A 218 -29.30 -1.52 13.67
C ARG A 218 -29.21 -1.04 15.12
N ILE A 219 -29.53 -1.91 16.09
CA ILE A 219 -29.47 -1.56 17.52
C ILE A 219 -28.02 -1.36 17.98
N ILE A 220 -27.12 -2.30 17.66
CA ILE A 220 -25.69 -2.18 17.97
C ILE A 220 -25.10 -0.97 17.25
N GLY A 221 -25.44 -0.74 15.99
CA GLY A 221 -24.96 0.41 15.22
C GLY A 221 -25.39 1.74 15.83
N ILE A 222 -26.67 1.87 16.22
CA ILE A 222 -27.17 3.08 16.89
C ILE A 222 -26.51 3.27 18.26
N LEU A 223 -26.40 2.21 19.06
CA LEU A 223 -25.72 2.25 20.38
C LEU A 223 -24.24 2.59 20.24
N PHE A 224 -23.55 2.04 19.24
CA PHE A 224 -22.15 2.31 18.98
C PHE A 224 -21.95 3.75 18.50
N VAL A 225 -22.76 4.24 17.56
CA VAL A 225 -22.70 5.63 17.12
C VAL A 225 -23.01 6.59 18.25
N ALA A 226 -24.02 6.30 19.09
CA ALA A 226 -24.33 7.09 20.27
C ALA A 226 -23.19 7.07 21.29
N ALA A 227 -22.62 5.90 21.58
CA ALA A 227 -21.50 5.75 22.51
C ALA A 227 -20.24 6.46 22.00
N VAL A 228 -19.93 6.36 20.71
CA VAL A 228 -18.79 7.05 20.08
C VAL A 228 -19.03 8.55 20.01
N ALA A 229 -20.25 9.01 19.75
CA ALA A 229 -20.58 10.44 19.75
C ALA A 229 -20.49 11.04 21.16
N ILE A 230 -20.99 10.33 22.18
CA ILE A 230 -20.92 10.76 23.59
C ILE A 230 -19.47 10.69 24.09
N ALA A 231 -18.79 9.56 23.89
CA ALA A 231 -17.38 9.43 24.29
C ALA A 231 -16.50 10.41 23.52
N GLY A 232 -16.71 10.58 22.22
CA GLY A 232 -15.98 11.52 21.37
C GLY A 232 -16.19 12.97 21.78
N SER A 233 -17.42 13.38 22.08
CA SER A 233 -17.72 14.74 22.56
C SER A 233 -17.17 14.99 23.96
N VAL A 234 -17.33 14.06 24.89
CA VAL A 234 -16.75 14.15 26.24
C VAL A 234 -15.23 14.20 26.18
N LEU A 235 -14.61 13.37 25.35
CA LEU A 235 -13.15 13.30 25.22
C LEU A 235 -12.59 14.53 24.48
N ALA A 236 -13.30 15.05 23.48
CA ALA A 236 -12.94 16.29 22.77
C ALA A 236 -13.03 17.51 23.69
N VAL A 237 -14.10 17.64 24.48
CA VAL A 237 -14.26 18.73 25.45
C VAL A 237 -13.25 18.61 26.60
N SER A 238 -12.91 17.38 27.01
CA SER A 238 -11.91 17.15 28.06
C SER A 238 -10.46 17.45 27.65
N GLY A 239 -10.20 17.70 26.36
CA GLY A 239 -8.85 17.98 25.83
C GLY A 239 -7.86 16.82 25.96
N LYS A 240 -8.31 15.62 26.32
CA LYS A 240 -7.44 14.44 26.54
C LYS A 240 -7.06 13.71 25.26
N ILE A 241 -7.81 13.90 24.17
CA ILE A 241 -7.45 13.36 22.84
C ILE A 241 -6.64 14.42 22.10
N ALA A 242 -5.43 14.06 21.69
CA ALA A 242 -4.64 14.89 20.81
C ALA A 242 -5.39 15.10 19.47
N PRO A 243 -5.44 16.33 18.94
CA PRO A 243 -6.04 16.58 17.63
C PRO A 243 -5.24 15.85 16.54
N TRP A 244 -5.83 15.78 15.35
CA TRP A 244 -5.18 15.21 14.17
C TRP A 244 -3.83 15.91 13.94
N SER A 245 -2.78 15.13 13.63
CA SER A 245 -1.49 15.73 13.31
C SER A 245 -1.62 16.57 12.04
N GLY A 246 -0.83 17.66 11.94
CA GLY A 246 -0.90 18.58 10.80
C GLY A 246 -0.69 17.88 9.44
N ARG A 247 0.10 16.80 9.41
CA ARG A 247 0.27 15.95 8.21
C ARG A 247 -1.00 15.21 7.84
N PHE A 248 -1.67 14.54 8.78
CA PHE A 248 -2.93 13.84 8.48
C PHE A 248 -4.04 14.81 8.10
N TYR A 249 -4.12 15.98 8.74
CA TYR A 249 -5.11 16.99 8.39
C TYR A 249 -4.88 17.56 6.99
N SER A 250 -3.62 17.72 6.57
CA SER A 250 -3.27 18.16 5.21
C SER A 250 -3.68 17.18 4.09
N LEU A 251 -3.97 15.92 4.43
CA LEU A 251 -4.52 14.94 3.47
C LEU A 251 -6.01 15.17 3.18
N LEU A 252 -6.75 15.74 4.14
CA LEU A 252 -8.17 16.06 4.00
C LEU A 252 -8.37 17.48 3.47
N ASP A 253 -7.57 18.42 3.96
CA ASP A 253 -7.55 19.80 3.49
C ASP A 253 -6.16 20.16 2.93
N PRO A 254 -6.00 20.20 1.60
CA PRO A 254 -4.71 20.47 0.97
C PRO A 254 -4.22 21.91 1.19
N THR A 255 -5.10 22.82 1.56
CA THR A 255 -4.73 24.23 1.78
C THR A 255 -4.12 24.45 3.16
N TYR A 256 -4.37 23.55 4.11
CA TYR A 256 -3.94 23.70 5.49
C TYR A 256 -2.42 23.76 5.65
N ALA A 257 -1.69 22.79 5.09
CA ALA A 257 -0.24 22.73 5.19
C ALA A 257 0.44 23.94 4.54
N LYS A 258 -0.06 24.35 3.36
CA LYS A 258 0.45 25.53 2.64
C LYS A 258 0.34 26.81 3.45
N ASN A 259 -0.74 26.96 4.22
CA ASN A 259 -1.03 28.20 4.95
C ASN A 259 -0.46 28.21 6.37
N HIS A 260 -0.34 27.05 7.03
CA HIS A 260 -0.02 26.98 8.46
C HIS A 260 1.33 26.31 8.78
N ILE A 261 1.86 25.45 7.90
CA ILE A 261 3.07 24.67 8.19
C ILE A 261 4.00 24.69 6.96
N PRO A 262 4.85 25.73 6.80
CA PRO A 262 5.67 25.92 5.60
C PRO A 262 6.67 24.78 5.36
N ILE A 263 7.10 24.08 6.42
CA ILE A 263 8.01 22.94 6.32
C ILE A 263 7.38 21.80 5.52
N ILE A 264 6.10 21.49 5.76
CA ILE A 264 5.37 20.47 5.00
C ILE A 264 5.22 20.94 3.55
N ALA A 265 4.85 22.20 3.32
CA ALA A 265 4.67 22.73 1.97
C ALA A 265 5.97 22.82 1.13
N SER A 266 7.14 22.88 1.80
CA SER A 266 8.44 23.00 1.15
C SER A 266 8.93 21.72 0.46
N VAL A 267 8.40 20.56 0.86
CA VAL A 267 8.76 19.27 0.25
C VAL A 267 8.12 19.18 -1.13
N SER A 268 8.95 19.02 -2.16
CA SER A 268 8.49 18.92 -3.56
C SER A 268 7.47 17.80 -3.73
N GLU A 269 7.62 16.74 -2.94
CA GLU A 269 6.72 15.61 -2.99
C GLU A 269 5.35 15.85 -2.37
N HIS A 270 5.10 16.99 -1.72
CA HIS A 270 3.80 17.34 -1.13
C HIS A 270 2.97 18.21 -2.07
N GLN A 271 3.50 18.50 -3.26
CA GLN A 271 2.81 19.26 -4.29
C GLN A 271 1.69 18.43 -4.95
N PRO A 272 0.61 19.08 -5.42
CA PRO A 272 -0.47 18.39 -6.12
C PRO A 272 0.00 17.82 -7.45
N THR A 273 -0.56 16.68 -7.83
CA THR A 273 -0.22 15.98 -9.08
C THR A 273 -1.06 16.51 -10.25
N SER A 274 -0.42 16.72 -11.40
CA SER A 274 -1.13 17.07 -12.63
C SER A 274 -1.57 15.82 -13.40
N TRP A 275 -2.57 15.97 -14.28
CA TRP A 275 -3.06 14.89 -15.14
C TRP A 275 -1.95 14.27 -16.01
N SER A 276 -0.96 15.07 -16.42
CA SER A 276 0.15 14.61 -17.25
C SER A 276 1.02 13.60 -16.51
N SER A 277 1.20 13.77 -15.20
CA SER A 277 1.95 12.83 -14.36
C SER A 277 1.22 11.49 -14.26
N TYR A 278 -0.11 11.50 -14.09
CA TYR A 278 -0.91 10.26 -14.11
C TYR A 278 -0.76 9.48 -15.41
N TYR A 279 -0.87 10.18 -16.54
CA TYR A 279 -0.73 9.53 -17.85
C TYR A 279 0.68 8.98 -18.06
N PHE A 280 1.71 9.70 -17.62
CA PHE A 280 3.09 9.24 -17.71
C PHE A 280 3.35 7.99 -16.86
N ASP A 281 2.81 7.94 -15.64
CA ASP A 281 3.06 6.85 -14.69
C ASP A 281 2.26 5.57 -14.98
N MET A 282 1.06 5.70 -15.54
CA MET A 282 0.10 4.60 -15.70
C MET A 282 -0.30 4.30 -17.14
N GLN A 283 -0.07 5.21 -18.08
CA GLN A 283 -0.38 5.06 -19.49
C GLN A 283 -1.78 4.48 -19.72
N MET A 284 -1.87 3.26 -20.28
CA MET A 284 -3.11 2.55 -20.58
C MET A 284 -3.96 2.23 -19.34
N LEU A 285 -3.35 2.04 -18.17
CA LEU A 285 -4.07 1.74 -16.92
C LEU A 285 -5.03 2.87 -16.53
N THR A 286 -4.66 4.12 -16.85
CA THR A 286 -5.51 5.31 -16.64
C THR A 286 -6.86 5.18 -17.36
N VAL A 287 -6.86 4.58 -18.55
CA VAL A 287 -8.05 4.40 -19.39
C VAL A 287 -8.78 3.09 -19.09
N MET A 288 -8.06 2.04 -18.67
CA MET A 288 -8.68 0.76 -18.31
C MET A 288 -9.38 0.79 -16.97
N PHE A 289 -8.96 1.66 -16.06
CA PHE A 289 -9.50 1.63 -14.73
C PHE A 289 -11.01 2.00 -14.62
N PRO A 290 -11.57 3.02 -15.32
CA PRO A 290 -13.03 3.27 -15.30
C PRO A 290 -13.83 2.07 -15.81
N VAL A 291 -13.28 1.39 -16.81
CA VAL A 291 -13.85 0.17 -17.35
C VAL A 291 -13.85 -0.93 -16.28
N GLY A 292 -12.76 -1.07 -15.52
CA GLY A 292 -12.65 -1.97 -14.37
C GLY A 292 -13.70 -1.70 -13.29
N LEU A 293 -13.87 -0.45 -12.85
CA LEU A 293 -14.92 -0.08 -11.90
C LEU A 293 -16.31 -0.42 -12.43
N TYR A 294 -16.57 -0.07 -13.69
CA TYR A 294 -17.87 -0.33 -14.31
C TYR A 294 -18.21 -1.82 -14.27
N TYR A 295 -17.24 -2.70 -14.54
CA TYR A 295 -17.44 -4.15 -14.39
C TYR A 295 -17.71 -4.59 -12.95
N LEU A 296 -17.02 -4.02 -11.97
CA LEU A 296 -17.26 -4.31 -10.55
C LEU A 296 -18.63 -3.83 -10.07
N PHE A 297 -19.11 -2.68 -10.58
CA PHE A 297 -20.47 -2.18 -10.31
C PHE A 297 -21.55 -3.07 -10.92
N LYS A 298 -21.28 -3.67 -12.08
CA LYS A 298 -22.24 -4.54 -12.76
C LYS A 298 -22.47 -5.87 -12.02
N GLN A 299 -21.45 -6.38 -11.33
CA GLN A 299 -21.51 -7.63 -10.56
C GLN A 299 -20.89 -7.42 -9.16
N PRO A 300 -21.64 -6.84 -8.22
CA PRO A 300 -21.11 -6.53 -6.90
C PRO A 300 -20.91 -7.80 -6.07
N THR A 301 -19.66 -8.18 -5.86
CA THR A 301 -19.25 -9.18 -4.86
C THR A 301 -18.65 -8.50 -3.64
N VAL A 302 -18.56 -9.19 -2.50
CA VAL A 302 -18.00 -8.60 -1.27
C VAL A 302 -16.55 -8.16 -1.48
N GLU A 303 -15.78 -8.94 -2.23
CA GLU A 303 -14.39 -8.62 -2.58
C GLU A 303 -14.35 -7.45 -3.57
N GLY A 304 -15.25 -7.43 -4.55
CA GLY A 304 -15.39 -6.34 -5.50
C GLY A 304 -15.71 -5.01 -4.83
N ILE A 305 -16.56 -5.00 -3.80
CA ILE A 305 -16.88 -3.80 -3.01
C ILE A 305 -15.65 -3.31 -2.23
N PHE A 306 -14.86 -4.23 -1.67
CA PHE A 306 -13.61 -3.88 -1.00
C PHE A 306 -12.62 -3.22 -1.97
N ILE A 307 -12.37 -3.83 -3.14
CA ILE A 307 -11.47 -3.30 -4.16
C ILE A 307 -11.98 -1.97 -4.73
N MET A 308 -13.29 -1.82 -4.90
CA MET A 308 -13.91 -0.57 -5.35
C MET A 308 -13.74 0.56 -4.32
N THR A 309 -13.99 0.27 -3.04
CA THR A 309 -13.82 1.24 -1.96
C THR A 309 -12.37 1.66 -1.84
N TYR A 310 -11.44 0.69 -1.85
CA TYR A 310 -10.01 0.95 -1.90
C TYR A 310 -9.63 1.79 -3.13
N GLY A 311 -10.18 1.45 -4.28
CA GLY A 311 -9.97 2.16 -5.54
C GLY A 311 -10.35 3.63 -5.51
N ILE A 312 -11.55 3.94 -5.04
CA ILE A 312 -12.06 5.32 -4.98
C ILE A 312 -11.37 6.13 -3.88
N THR A 313 -11.16 5.52 -2.71
CA THR A 313 -10.48 6.20 -1.60
C THR A 313 -9.03 6.47 -1.92
N SER A 314 -8.33 5.48 -2.51
CA SER A 314 -6.98 5.67 -2.99
C SER A 314 -6.98 6.82 -3.99
N LEU A 315 -7.81 6.78 -5.05
CA LEU A 315 -7.91 7.85 -6.05
C LEU A 315 -7.97 9.24 -5.43
N TYR A 316 -8.92 9.43 -4.51
CA TYR A 316 -9.09 10.69 -3.80
C TYR A 316 -7.79 11.15 -3.16
N PHE A 317 -7.08 10.28 -2.41
CA PHE A 317 -5.85 10.66 -1.74
C PHE A 317 -4.68 11.00 -2.68
N SER A 318 -4.62 10.44 -3.89
CA SER A 318 -3.55 10.85 -4.84
C SER A 318 -3.84 12.15 -5.54
N VAL A 319 -5.12 12.46 -5.77
CA VAL A 319 -5.51 13.74 -6.35
C VAL A 319 -5.39 14.84 -5.29
N SER A 320 -5.75 14.51 -4.04
CA SER A 320 -5.85 15.49 -2.95
C SER A 320 -4.49 16.00 -2.51
N ASN A 321 -3.40 15.22 -2.56
CA ASN A 321 -2.02 15.72 -2.44
C ASN A 321 -0.97 14.64 -2.70
N PHE A 322 0.28 15.10 -2.86
CA PHE A 322 1.56 14.39 -2.82
C PHE A 322 1.98 13.65 -4.11
N ILE A 323 3.21 13.91 -4.59
CA ILE A 323 3.98 13.12 -5.56
C ILE A 323 4.60 11.87 -4.88
N THR A 324 4.65 11.80 -3.54
CA THR A 324 5.04 10.58 -2.77
C THR A 324 3.89 9.61 -2.49
N LEU A 325 2.72 10.11 -2.12
CA LEU A 325 1.52 9.29 -1.90
C LEU A 325 0.88 8.63 -3.14
N PRO A 326 1.30 8.85 -4.41
CA PRO A 326 0.78 8.13 -5.56
C PRO A 326 1.09 6.64 -5.54
N THR A 327 2.06 6.12 -4.78
CA THR A 327 2.35 4.68 -4.74
C THR A 327 1.16 3.85 -4.23
N PHE A 328 0.34 4.41 -3.34
CA PHE A 328 -0.87 3.76 -2.80
C PHE A 328 -2.07 3.81 -3.76
N VAL A 329 -2.04 4.71 -4.74
CA VAL A 329 -3.20 5.11 -5.55
C VAL A 329 -2.95 5.00 -7.05
N ARG A 330 -1.71 4.69 -7.45
CA ARG A 330 -1.29 4.42 -8.83
C ARG A 330 -1.91 3.18 -9.45
N HIS A 331 -3.08 2.82 -8.95
CA HIS A 331 -3.97 1.85 -9.50
C HIS A 331 -5.06 2.57 -10.32
N PHE A 332 -5.67 3.70 -9.90
CA PHE A 332 -7.08 3.84 -10.25
C PHE A 332 -7.61 5.33 -10.53
N ILE A 333 -7.53 5.89 -11.80
CA ILE A 333 -8.45 6.87 -12.57
C ILE A 333 -8.22 8.40 -12.50
N PRO A 334 -8.72 9.20 -13.47
CA PRO A 334 -8.78 10.66 -13.41
C PRO A 334 -10.19 11.26 -13.17
N ASN A 335 -10.26 12.54 -12.75
CA ASN A 335 -11.30 13.45 -13.25
C ASN A 335 -10.86 14.92 -13.31
N PHE A 336 -11.40 15.58 -14.35
CA PHE A 336 -11.12 16.90 -14.89
C PHE A 336 -11.38 18.09 -13.94
N GLN A 337 -10.49 19.08 -13.95
CA GLN A 337 -10.80 20.52 -14.09
C GLN A 337 -9.52 21.39 -14.23
N LEU A 338 -9.42 22.13 -15.33
CA LEU A 338 -8.49 23.26 -15.59
C LEU A 338 -9.01 24.53 -14.83
N PRO A 339 -8.22 25.61 -14.54
CA PRO A 339 -7.20 26.20 -15.43
C PRO A 339 -5.93 26.82 -14.80
N PHE A 340 -4.92 26.94 -15.68
CA PHE A 340 -3.85 27.95 -15.81
C PHE A 340 -3.67 29.04 -14.74
N VAL A 341 -2.44 29.18 -14.20
CA VAL A 341 -1.75 30.49 -14.03
C VAL A 341 -0.22 30.32 -14.20
N HIS A 342 0.38 31.25 -14.95
CA HIS A 342 1.79 31.37 -15.33
C HIS A 342 2.70 32.02 -14.24
N ARG A 343 3.91 31.42 -14.04
CA ARG A 343 5.25 32.02 -13.72
C ARG A 343 5.40 32.88 -12.42
N PRO A 344 6.62 33.31 -11.97
CA PRO A 344 8.03 33.03 -12.37
C PRO A 344 8.94 32.46 -11.22
N PRO A 345 10.25 32.16 -11.46
CA PRO A 345 11.24 31.78 -10.41
C PRO A 345 11.65 33.04 -9.59
N PRO A 346 12.36 33.00 -8.41
CA PRO A 346 13.63 32.30 -8.22
C PRO A 346 14.06 31.96 -6.74
N VAL A 347 15.34 31.54 -6.64
CA VAL A 347 16.30 31.66 -5.53
C VAL A 347 16.37 30.55 -4.47
N TYR A 348 17.45 29.79 -4.58
CA TYR A 348 18.07 28.93 -3.59
C TYR A 348 18.18 29.57 -2.19
N SER A 349 17.79 28.83 -1.15
CA SER A 349 18.57 28.76 0.08
C SER A 349 18.15 27.53 0.89
N ALA A 350 19.16 26.87 1.43
CA ALA A 350 19.12 25.61 2.16
C ALA A 350 18.17 25.64 3.37
N PHE A 351 17.57 24.49 3.72
CA PHE A 351 17.70 23.79 5.01
C PHE A 351 16.63 22.68 5.13
N LEU A 352 17.09 21.50 5.58
CA LEU A 352 16.45 20.18 5.52
C LEU A 352 15.33 19.92 6.56
N PHE A 353 14.28 19.24 6.07
CA PHE A 353 13.43 18.17 6.64
C PHE A 353 13.10 18.10 8.16
N ILE A 354 11.80 18.22 8.46
CA ILE A 354 11.08 17.51 9.53
C ILE A 354 10.07 16.60 8.86
#